data_AF-C9MTK1-F1
#
_entry.id   AF-C9MTK1-F1
#
_cell.length_a   1.000
_cell.length_b   1.000
_cell.length_c   1.000
_cell.angle_alpha   90.00
_cell.angle_beta   90.00
_cell.angle_gamma   90.00
#
_symmetry.space_group_name_H-M   'P 1'
#
loop_
_entity.id
_entity.type
_entity.pdbx_description
1 polymer ?
#
loop_
_entity_poly.entity_id
_entity_poly.type
_entity_poly.pdbx_seq_one_letter_code
_entity_poly.pdbx_strand_id
1 'polypeptide(L)'
;MKNFIAVFVLILIFFSCTKRCRVESKYKDSIVVFFRPIFSSKTVKAHELINMSNCVPVNDTIKISHRDYCKISNFIQNKRYVKSKVKGVPEIYFKNDGKEIFLTLFDTLATDIKGENLESNINIIYLINKYCKFYNYYTKEEVMWGSLYRKYPFPKDYHYYYGYFTKRKQSDALVAIKKKGIKLWLVEKER
;
A
#
# COMPACT_ATOMS: atom_id res chain seq x y z
N MET A 1 21.85 -14.57 46.45
CA MET A 1 21.48 -15.16 45.15
C MET A 1 19.97 -15.23 44.88
N LYS A 2 19.10 -14.46 45.56
CA LYS A 2 17.66 -14.39 45.23
C LYS A 2 17.26 -13.13 44.46
N ASN A 3 18.02 -12.04 44.59
CA ASN A 3 17.70 -10.76 43.95
C ASN A 3 18.21 -10.62 42.51
N PHE A 4 19.13 -11.47 42.05
CA PHE A 4 19.61 -11.46 40.66
C PHE A 4 18.62 -12.12 39.69
N ILE A 5 17.85 -13.11 40.16
CA ILE A 5 16.85 -13.83 39.34
C ILE A 5 15.66 -12.90 39.04
N ALA A 6 15.25 -12.07 40.00
CA ALA A 6 14.14 -11.13 39.84
C ALA A 6 14.42 -10.06 38.76
N VAL A 7 15.67 -9.58 38.64
CA VAL A 7 16.05 -8.58 37.63
C VAL A 7 16.09 -9.18 36.22
N PHE A 8 16.51 -10.44 36.07
CA PHE A 8 16.51 -11.11 34.77
C PHE A 8 15.10 -11.44 34.24
N VAL A 9 14.16 -11.75 35.13
CA VAL A 9 12.75 -11.97 34.75
C VAL A 9 12.09 -10.66 34.29
N LEU A 10 12.44 -9.52 34.89
CA LEU A 10 11.93 -8.22 34.45
C LEU A 10 12.49 -7.79 33.08
N ILE A 11 13.76 -8.07 32.77
CA ILE A 11 14.35 -7.75 31.46
C ILE A 11 13.73 -8.59 30.34
N LEU A 12 13.38 -9.86 30.60
CA LEU A 12 12.68 -10.72 29.63
C LEU A 12 11.24 -10.27 29.33
N ILE A 13 10.58 -9.61 30.29
CA ILE A 13 9.22 -9.06 30.10
C ILE A 13 9.26 -7.80 29.22
N PHE A 14 10.32 -6.98 29.28
CA PHE A 14 10.46 -5.80 28.42
C PHE A 14 10.88 -6.11 26.97
N PHE A 15 11.49 -7.26 26.71
CA PHE A 15 11.75 -7.73 25.33
C PHE A 15 10.55 -8.46 24.70
N SER A 16 9.52 -8.78 25.47
CA SER A 16 8.34 -9.51 25.01
C SER A 16 7.18 -8.60 24.64
N CYS A 17 7.41 -7.61 23.77
CA CYS A 17 6.33 -7.00 22.99
C CYS A 17 6.81 -6.33 21.69
N THR A 18 7.64 -7.01 20.90
CA THR A 18 7.52 -6.86 19.45
C THR A 18 6.71 -8.05 18.98
N LYS A 19 5.37 -7.94 19.06
CA LYS A 19 4.49 -8.89 18.38
C LYS A 19 4.92 -8.89 16.91
N ARG A 20 5.68 -9.90 16.49
CA ARG A 20 5.84 -10.23 15.07
C ARG A 20 4.41 -10.43 14.57
N CYS A 21 3.90 -9.42 13.89
CA CYS A 21 2.58 -9.43 13.30
C CYS A 21 2.61 -10.41 12.13
N ARG A 22 2.55 -11.70 12.43
CA ARG A 22 2.30 -12.75 11.44
C ARG A 22 0.79 -12.92 11.35
N VAL A 23 0.21 -12.21 10.39
CA VAL A 23 -1.12 -12.54 9.87
C VAL A 23 -0.90 -13.59 8.79
N GLU A 24 -1.34 -14.83 9.03
CA GLU A 24 -1.35 -15.88 8.00
C GLU A 24 -2.35 -15.50 6.89
N SER A 25 -1.93 -15.56 5.62
CA SER A 25 -2.80 -15.20 4.50
C SER A 25 -3.64 -16.39 4.05
N LYS A 26 -4.97 -16.24 4.08
CA LYS A 26 -5.95 -17.24 3.60
C LYS A 26 -5.84 -17.51 2.09
N TYR A 27 -5.27 -16.58 1.31
CA TYR A 27 -5.10 -16.70 -0.14
C TYR A 27 -3.61 -16.76 -0.48
N LYS A 28 -3.11 -17.97 -0.76
CA LYS A 28 -1.72 -18.21 -1.17
C LYS A 28 -1.39 -17.47 -2.48
N ASP A 29 -2.39 -17.37 -3.36
CA ASP A 29 -2.32 -16.72 -4.68
C ASP A 29 -3.01 -15.35 -4.68
N SER A 30 -2.63 -14.47 -3.76
CA SER A 30 -3.13 -13.09 -3.71
C SER A 30 -2.06 -12.07 -4.05
N ILE A 31 -2.50 -10.92 -4.54
CA ILE A 31 -1.68 -9.71 -4.61
C ILE A 31 -2.03 -8.86 -3.39
N VAL A 32 -1.05 -8.64 -2.51
CA VAL A 32 -1.19 -7.73 -1.38
C VAL A 32 -0.91 -6.32 -1.85
N VAL A 33 -1.78 -5.39 -1.46
CA VAL A 33 -1.62 -3.97 -1.73
C VAL A 33 -1.70 -3.23 -0.42
N PHE A 34 -0.77 -2.32 -0.15
CA PHE A 34 -0.81 -1.47 1.03
C PHE A 34 -0.48 -0.03 0.68
N PHE A 35 -1.25 0.92 1.20
CA PHE A 35 -0.99 2.34 1.02
C PHE A 35 -1.44 3.14 2.24
N ARG A 36 -0.94 4.37 2.35
CA ARG A 36 -1.31 5.31 3.41
C ARG A 36 -2.20 6.39 2.81
N PRO A 37 -3.47 6.52 3.23
CA PRO A 37 -4.39 7.54 2.73
C PRO A 37 -4.11 8.92 3.35
N ILE A 38 -2.86 9.36 3.24
CA ILE A 38 -2.33 10.65 3.70
C ILE A 38 -1.37 11.13 2.62
N PHE A 39 -1.66 12.29 2.03
CA PHE A 39 -0.67 13.04 1.27
C PHE A 39 0.29 13.69 2.28
N SER A 40 1.47 13.09 2.49
CA SER A 40 2.44 13.56 3.47
C SER A 40 3.67 14.09 2.77
N SER A 41 4.13 15.28 3.20
CA SER A 41 5.45 15.79 2.80
C SER A 41 6.60 14.92 3.29
N LYS A 42 6.35 14.00 4.24
CA LYS A 42 7.34 13.06 4.74
C LYS A 42 7.37 11.82 3.86
N THR A 43 8.39 11.76 3.00
CA THR A 43 8.73 10.58 2.22
C THR A 43 8.98 9.38 3.14
N VAL A 44 8.19 8.33 2.96
CA VAL A 44 8.37 7.04 3.66
C VAL A 44 9.35 6.19 2.85
N LYS A 45 10.23 5.44 3.52
CA LYS A 45 11.12 4.50 2.83
C LYS A 45 10.38 3.20 2.52
N ALA A 46 10.79 2.49 1.47
CA ALA A 46 10.18 1.22 1.06
C ALA A 46 10.05 0.20 2.21
N HIS A 47 11.10 0.05 3.03
CA HIS A 47 11.07 -0.86 4.20
C HIS A 47 10.08 -0.42 5.29
N GLU A 48 9.87 0.89 5.47
CA GLU A 48 8.89 1.39 6.42
C GLU A 48 7.46 1.04 5.95
N LEU A 49 7.17 1.16 4.65
CA LEU A 49 5.89 0.71 4.08
C LEU A 49 5.67 -0.80 4.27
N ILE A 50 6.70 -1.63 4.06
CA ILE A 50 6.62 -3.08 4.31
C ILE A 50 6.30 -3.34 5.78
N ASN A 51 7.01 -2.69 6.70
CA ASN A 51 6.80 -2.86 8.14
C ASN A 51 5.39 -2.45 8.56
N MET A 52 4.91 -1.30 8.07
CA MET A 52 3.54 -0.85 8.32
C MET A 52 2.53 -1.84 7.75
N SER A 53 2.72 -2.29 6.52
CA SER A 53 1.89 -3.33 5.90
C SER A 53 1.82 -4.55 6.79
N ASN A 54 2.94 -5.11 7.25
CA ASN A 54 2.95 -6.30 8.10
C ASN A 54 2.16 -6.14 9.41
N CYS A 55 2.05 -4.92 9.95
CA CYS A 55 1.33 -4.63 11.19
C CYS A 55 -0.17 -4.38 11.02
N VAL A 56 -0.69 -4.36 9.79
CA VAL A 56 -2.08 -3.99 9.49
C VAL A 56 -2.85 -5.22 9.00
N PRO A 57 -4.06 -5.51 9.53
CA PRO A 57 -4.90 -6.58 9.00
C PRO A 57 -5.40 -6.21 7.61
N VAL A 58 -5.86 -7.19 6.84
CA VAL A 58 -6.48 -6.94 5.54
C VAL A 58 -7.80 -6.21 5.76
N ASN A 59 -7.94 -5.03 5.17
CA ASN A 59 -9.15 -4.21 5.24
C ASN A 59 -10.24 -4.73 4.29
N ASP A 60 -9.87 -5.20 3.11
CA ASP A 60 -10.82 -5.69 2.11
C ASP A 60 -10.16 -6.68 1.13
N THR A 61 -10.98 -7.51 0.50
CA THR A 61 -10.59 -8.46 -0.55
C THR A 61 -11.36 -8.15 -1.83
N ILE A 62 -10.64 -7.71 -2.86
CA ILE A 62 -11.15 -7.30 -4.15
C ILE A 62 -11.02 -8.46 -5.12
N LYS A 63 -12.15 -8.94 -5.64
CA LYS A 63 -12.19 -9.95 -6.71
C LYS A 63 -11.95 -9.29 -8.06
N ILE A 64 -10.95 -9.76 -8.80
CA ILE A 64 -10.61 -9.26 -10.14
C ILE A 64 -10.65 -10.38 -11.18
N SER A 65 -10.85 -10.05 -12.45
CA SER A 65 -10.86 -11.05 -13.52
C SER A 65 -9.51 -11.77 -13.64
N HIS A 66 -9.51 -13.05 -14.02
CA HIS A 66 -8.28 -13.81 -14.30
C HIS A 66 -7.30 -13.04 -15.19
N ARG A 67 -7.80 -12.49 -16.31
CA ARG A 67 -7.00 -11.72 -17.27
C ARG A 67 -6.30 -10.54 -16.60
N ASP A 68 -7.01 -9.79 -15.77
CA ASP A 68 -6.44 -8.59 -15.13
C ASP A 68 -5.55 -8.97 -13.94
N TYR A 69 -5.87 -10.03 -13.21
CA TYR A 69 -5.00 -10.61 -12.20
C TYR A 69 -3.64 -10.96 -12.81
N CYS A 70 -3.62 -11.72 -13.91
CA CYS A 70 -2.38 -12.09 -14.61
C CYS A 70 -1.58 -10.85 -15.05
N LYS A 71 -2.23 -9.80 -15.57
CA LYS A 71 -1.54 -8.56 -15.95
C LYS A 71 -0.84 -7.90 -14.77
N ILE A 72 -1.54 -7.75 -13.64
CA ILE A 72 -1.00 -7.10 -12.43
C ILE A 72 0.09 -7.98 -11.82
N SER A 73 -0.15 -9.29 -11.71
CA SER A 73 0.82 -10.28 -11.25
C SER A 73 2.12 -10.23 -12.06
N ASN A 74 2.02 -10.29 -13.39
CA ASN A 74 3.17 -10.22 -14.29
C ASN A 74 3.93 -8.91 -14.14
N PHE A 75 3.25 -7.79 -13.93
CA PHE A 75 3.88 -6.50 -13.69
C PHE A 75 4.71 -6.48 -12.39
N ILE A 76 4.24 -7.15 -11.33
CA ILE A 76 4.97 -7.25 -10.06
C ILE A 76 6.15 -8.24 -10.16
N GLN A 77 5.93 -9.37 -10.84
CA GLN A 77 6.89 -10.46 -10.89
C GLN A 77 8.04 -10.20 -11.88
N ASN A 78 7.75 -9.64 -13.06
CA ASN A 78 8.70 -9.46 -14.15
C ASN A 78 9.31 -8.05 -14.15
N LYS A 79 10.05 -7.75 -13.08
CA LYS A 79 10.74 -6.46 -12.92
C LYS A 79 11.74 -6.22 -14.05
N ARG A 80 11.61 -5.08 -14.72
CA ARG A 80 12.59 -4.60 -15.69
C ARG A 80 13.12 -3.26 -15.22
N TYR A 81 14.44 -3.15 -15.11
CA TYR A 81 15.08 -1.94 -14.62
C TYR A 81 15.28 -0.92 -15.74
N VAL A 82 15.00 0.35 -15.45
CA VAL A 82 15.15 1.44 -16.42
C VAL A 82 16.00 2.56 -15.85
N LYS A 83 16.84 3.16 -16.68
CA LYS A 83 17.59 4.36 -16.31
C LYS A 83 16.67 5.56 -16.45
N SER A 84 16.41 6.25 -15.34
CA SER A 84 15.65 7.49 -15.31
C SER A 84 16.25 8.46 -14.30
N LYS A 85 16.26 9.75 -14.64
CA LYS A 85 16.67 10.84 -13.74
C LYS A 85 15.61 11.15 -12.69
N VAL A 86 14.34 10.84 -12.99
CA VAL A 86 13.22 11.01 -12.07
C VAL A 86 13.08 9.72 -11.26
N LYS A 87 13.16 9.82 -9.94
CA LYS A 87 12.95 8.69 -9.02
C LYS A 87 11.51 8.66 -8.53
N GLY A 88 10.88 7.48 -8.58
CA GLY A 88 9.60 7.26 -7.94
C GLY A 88 9.69 7.32 -6.41
N VAL A 89 8.61 7.74 -5.77
CA VAL A 89 8.46 7.73 -4.32
C VAL A 89 7.68 6.47 -3.95
N PRO A 90 8.17 5.63 -3.03
CA PRO A 90 7.43 4.45 -2.62
C PRO A 90 6.27 4.86 -1.70
N GLU A 91 5.06 4.91 -2.24
CA GLU A 91 3.86 5.34 -1.51
C GLU A 91 2.80 4.23 -1.43
N ILE A 92 2.79 3.33 -2.42
CA ILE A 92 1.94 2.15 -2.48
C ILE A 92 2.85 0.92 -2.58
N TYR A 93 2.70 -0.01 -1.66
CA TYR A 93 3.39 -1.29 -1.64
C TYR A 93 2.55 -2.38 -2.31
N PHE A 94 3.17 -3.13 -3.22
CA PHE A 94 2.59 -4.34 -3.82
C PHE A 94 3.47 -5.54 -3.48
N LYS A 95 2.84 -6.67 -3.15
CA LYS A 95 3.51 -7.96 -3.00
C LYS A 95 2.72 -9.06 -3.70
N ASN A 96 3.41 -9.89 -4.47
CA ASN A 96 2.86 -11.08 -5.06
C ASN A 96 3.93 -12.16 -5.18
N ASP A 97 3.63 -13.36 -4.66
CA ASP A 97 4.53 -14.51 -4.64
C ASP A 97 5.99 -14.18 -4.26
N GLY A 98 6.16 -13.50 -3.12
CA GLY A 98 7.47 -13.09 -2.61
C GLY A 98 8.18 -11.97 -3.39
N LYS A 99 7.65 -11.55 -4.55
CA LYS A 99 8.10 -10.35 -5.28
C LYS A 99 7.35 -9.13 -4.80
N GLU A 100 8.03 -7.99 -4.86
CA GLU A 100 7.47 -6.72 -4.38
C GLU A 100 7.91 -5.53 -5.24
N ILE A 101 7.00 -4.59 -5.42
CA ILE A 101 7.25 -3.31 -6.10
C ILE A 101 6.58 -2.19 -5.32
N PHE A 102 6.99 -0.96 -5.60
CA PHE A 102 6.41 0.24 -5.03
C PHE A 102 5.94 1.17 -6.14
N LEU A 103 4.80 1.80 -5.96
CA LEU A 103 4.28 2.83 -6.87
C LEU A 103 4.20 4.18 -6.17
N THR A 104 4.44 5.24 -6.93
CA THR A 104 4.06 6.61 -6.55
C THR A 104 2.55 6.78 -6.73
N LEU A 105 1.87 7.41 -5.76
CA LEU A 105 0.45 7.70 -5.82
C LEU A 105 0.12 8.57 -7.04
N PHE A 106 -0.88 8.13 -7.81
CA PHE A 106 -1.42 8.86 -8.95
C PHE A 106 -0.39 9.28 -10.01
N ASP A 107 0.75 8.61 -10.05
CA ASP A 107 1.76 8.77 -11.10
C ASP A 107 1.96 7.44 -11.84
N THR A 108 2.91 7.43 -12.76
CA THR A 108 3.32 6.27 -13.55
C THR A 108 4.60 5.63 -13.02
N LEU A 109 5.22 6.17 -11.97
CA LEU A 109 6.53 5.71 -11.51
C LEU A 109 6.40 4.46 -10.65
N ALA A 110 7.29 3.50 -10.91
CA ALA A 110 7.44 2.27 -10.16
C ALA A 110 8.90 2.10 -9.73
N THR A 111 9.13 1.60 -8.52
CA THR A 111 10.47 1.36 -7.98
C THR A 111 10.56 0.02 -7.24
N ASP A 112 11.77 -0.48 -7.08
CA ASP A 112 12.06 -1.60 -6.18
C ASP A 112 12.33 -1.14 -4.75
N ILE A 113 12.68 -2.08 -3.85
CA ILE A 113 12.96 -1.79 -2.44
C ILE A 113 14.15 -0.84 -2.21
N LYS A 114 15.08 -0.76 -3.18
CA LYS A 114 16.24 0.14 -3.13
C LYS A 114 15.92 1.52 -3.71
N GLY A 115 14.74 1.70 -4.29
CA GLY A 115 14.34 2.91 -4.99
C GLY A 115 14.86 2.98 -6.42
N GLU A 116 15.31 1.85 -6.99
CA GLU A 116 15.69 1.78 -8.40
C GLU A 116 14.46 1.77 -9.28
N ASN A 117 14.49 2.52 -10.39
CA ASN A 117 13.36 2.69 -11.26
C ASN A 117 13.06 1.41 -12.05
N LEU A 118 11.78 1.07 -12.11
CA LEU A 118 11.25 -0.06 -12.87
C LEU A 118 10.48 0.45 -14.09
N GLU A 119 10.51 -0.33 -15.17
CA GLU A 119 9.62 -0.13 -16.32
C GLU A 119 8.18 -0.16 -15.83
N SER A 120 7.41 0.87 -16.18
CA SER A 120 6.03 1.00 -15.78
C SER A 120 5.10 0.96 -16.98
N ASN A 121 3.86 0.54 -16.73
CA ASN A 121 2.81 0.54 -17.73
C ASN A 121 1.62 1.32 -17.19
N ILE A 122 1.39 2.50 -17.78
CA ILE A 122 0.32 3.41 -17.33
C ILE A 122 -1.06 2.77 -17.38
N ASN A 123 -1.33 1.86 -18.33
CA ASN A 123 -2.60 1.14 -18.40
C ASN A 123 -2.77 0.19 -17.20
N ILE A 124 -1.70 -0.48 -16.79
CA ILE A 124 -1.72 -1.39 -15.63
C ILE A 124 -1.88 -0.58 -14.34
N ILE A 125 -1.18 0.54 -14.20
CA ILE A 125 -1.31 1.43 -13.03
C ILE A 125 -2.73 2.02 -12.94
N TYR A 126 -3.30 2.45 -14.07
CA TYR A 126 -4.69 2.92 -14.11
C TYR A 126 -5.68 1.81 -13.74
N LEU A 127 -5.47 0.59 -14.24
CA LEU A 127 -6.27 -0.60 -13.91
C LEU A 127 -6.24 -0.91 -12.42
N ILE A 128 -5.05 -0.89 -11.81
CA ILE A 128 -4.87 -1.06 -10.36
C ILE A 128 -5.64 0.02 -9.59
N ASN A 129 -5.50 1.29 -9.99
CA ASN A 129 -6.22 2.41 -9.35
C ASN A 129 -7.73 2.21 -9.44
N LYS A 130 -8.25 1.75 -10.58
CA LYS A 130 -9.68 1.47 -10.78
C LYS A 130 -10.20 0.35 -9.87
N TYR A 131 -9.45 -0.74 -9.71
CA TYR A 131 -9.85 -1.83 -8.83
C TYR A 131 -9.75 -1.44 -7.35
N CYS A 132 -8.62 -0.85 -6.94
CA CYS A 132 -8.35 -0.53 -5.54
C CYS A 132 -9.03 0.75 -5.06
N LYS A 133 -9.54 1.56 -6.01
CA LYS A 133 -10.18 2.86 -5.79
C LYS A 133 -9.36 3.78 -4.88
N PHE A 134 -8.04 3.83 -5.07
CA PHE A 134 -7.15 4.68 -4.27
C PHE A 134 -7.65 6.12 -4.23
N TYR A 135 -8.14 6.63 -5.37
CA TYR A 135 -8.69 7.98 -5.51
C TYR A 135 -9.82 8.31 -4.53
N ASN A 136 -10.57 7.34 -4.01
CA ASN A 136 -11.63 7.59 -3.02
C ASN A 136 -11.08 7.91 -1.63
N TYR A 137 -9.79 7.69 -1.37
CA TYR A 137 -9.15 7.95 -0.09
C TYR A 137 -8.49 9.34 0.00
N TYR A 138 -8.48 10.10 -1.10
CA TYR A 138 -7.82 11.40 -1.23
C TYR A 138 -8.80 12.44 -1.76
N THR A 139 -8.53 13.72 -1.52
CA THR A 139 -9.33 14.79 -2.11
C THR A 139 -9.11 14.85 -3.62
N LYS A 140 -10.04 15.49 -4.33
CA LYS A 140 -9.95 15.60 -5.79
C LYS A 140 -8.68 16.35 -6.20
N GLU A 141 -8.30 17.36 -5.42
CA GLU A 141 -7.08 18.14 -5.62
C GLU A 141 -5.84 17.25 -5.50
N GLU A 142 -5.73 16.46 -4.44
CA GLU A 142 -4.63 15.51 -4.22
C GLU A 142 -4.52 14.48 -5.36
N VAL A 143 -5.65 13.96 -5.84
CA VAL A 143 -5.67 13.01 -6.97
C VAL A 143 -5.18 13.68 -8.27
N MET A 144 -5.55 14.94 -8.51
CA MET A 144 -5.22 15.68 -9.72
C MET A 144 -3.77 16.20 -9.75
N TRP A 145 -3.07 16.21 -8.62
CA TRP A 145 -1.64 16.56 -8.58
C TRP A 145 -0.79 15.57 -9.38
N GLY A 146 -1.11 14.29 -9.28
CA GLY A 146 -0.42 13.22 -10.00
C GLY A 146 -0.60 13.28 -11.53
N SER A 147 0.36 12.72 -12.26
CA SER A 147 0.33 12.73 -13.73
C SER A 147 -0.64 11.71 -14.36
N LEU A 148 -1.10 10.72 -13.61
CA LEU A 148 -1.96 9.63 -14.11
C LEU A 148 -3.28 10.15 -14.70
N TYR A 149 -4.00 10.98 -13.94
CA TYR A 149 -5.31 11.51 -14.33
C TYR A 149 -5.25 12.75 -15.22
N ARG A 150 -4.04 13.17 -15.63
CA ARG A 150 -3.88 14.10 -16.76
C ARG A 150 -4.02 13.39 -18.10
N LYS A 151 -3.69 12.09 -18.15
CA LYS A 151 -3.76 11.26 -19.36
C LYS A 151 -5.04 10.42 -19.45
N TYR A 152 -5.65 10.08 -18.31
CA TYR A 152 -6.90 9.31 -18.25
C TYR A 152 -8.04 10.15 -17.69
N PRO A 153 -9.30 9.88 -18.11
CA PRO A 153 -10.45 10.53 -17.53
C PRO A 153 -10.54 10.22 -16.04
N PHE A 154 -10.88 11.25 -15.27
CA PHE A 154 -11.12 11.14 -13.83
C PHE A 154 -12.25 10.11 -13.58
N PRO A 155 -12.12 9.22 -12.57
CA PRO A 155 -13.10 8.17 -12.34
C PRO A 155 -14.49 8.74 -12.03
N LYS A 156 -15.51 8.26 -12.77
CA LYS A 156 -16.91 8.69 -12.58
C LYS A 156 -17.50 8.24 -11.25
N ASP A 157 -16.94 7.19 -10.65
CA ASP A 157 -17.35 6.62 -9.37
C ASP A 157 -16.53 7.18 -8.19
N TYR A 158 -15.87 8.32 -8.38
CA TYR A 158 -15.16 9.00 -7.30
C TYR A 158 -16.12 9.43 -6.20
N HIS A 159 -15.80 9.01 -4.97
CA HIS A 159 -16.44 9.45 -3.75
C HIS A 159 -15.40 9.53 -2.64
N TYR A 160 -15.14 10.73 -2.14
CA TYR A 160 -14.15 10.91 -1.08
C TYR A 160 -14.66 10.35 0.24
N TYR A 161 -14.11 9.20 0.67
CA TYR A 161 -14.51 8.48 1.88
C TYR A 161 -14.50 9.34 3.14
N TYR A 162 -13.64 10.36 3.19
CA TYR A 162 -13.50 11.21 4.36
C TYR A 162 -14.17 12.58 4.22
N GLY A 163 -14.87 12.84 3.12
CA GLY A 163 -15.52 14.13 2.85
C GLY A 163 -16.60 14.51 3.85
N TYR A 164 -17.17 13.53 4.56
CA TYR A 164 -18.13 13.76 5.64
C TYR A 164 -17.49 14.18 6.97
N PHE A 165 -16.23 13.83 7.20
CA PHE A 165 -15.50 14.11 8.44
C PHE A 165 -14.74 15.44 8.42
N THR A 166 -14.79 16.18 7.31
CA THR A 166 -14.20 17.53 7.19
C THR A 166 -15.12 18.63 7.73
N LYS A 167 -16.43 18.36 7.90
CA LYS A 167 -17.41 19.35 8.41
C LYS A 167 -17.57 19.38 9.93
N ARG A 168 -17.05 18.40 10.66
CA ARG A 168 -16.96 18.42 12.13
C ARG A 168 -15.66 17.72 12.53
N LYS A 169 -14.83 18.42 13.31
CA LYS A 169 -13.59 17.96 13.98
C LYS A 169 -13.21 16.53 13.62
N GLN A 170 -12.15 16.35 12.82
CA GLN A 170 -11.60 15.01 12.56
C GLN A 170 -11.44 14.29 13.91
N SER A 171 -12.20 13.22 14.12
CA SER A 171 -12.03 12.42 15.31
C SER A 171 -10.64 11.80 15.28
N ASP A 172 -9.96 11.70 16.43
CA ASP A 172 -8.64 11.07 16.52
C ASP A 172 -8.62 9.66 15.93
N ALA A 173 -9.78 8.98 15.93
CA ALA A 173 -9.99 7.70 15.27
C ALA A 173 -9.78 7.75 13.74
N LEU A 174 -10.23 8.81 13.05
CA LEU A 174 -10.04 8.98 11.61
C LEU A 174 -8.57 9.20 11.26
N VAL A 175 -7.89 10.05 12.04
CA VAL A 175 -6.46 10.29 11.91
C VAL A 175 -5.68 9.02 12.20
N ALA A 176 -6.11 8.22 13.19
CA ALA A 176 -5.50 6.93 13.50
C ALA A 176 -5.68 5.92 12.36
N ILE A 177 -6.86 5.84 11.73
CA ILE A 177 -7.11 4.99 10.54
C ILE A 177 -6.20 5.44 9.38
N LYS A 178 -6.14 6.75 9.11
CA LYS A 178 -5.26 7.32 8.09
C LYS A 178 -3.79 6.99 8.34
N LYS A 179 -3.35 7.05 9.61
CA LYS A 179 -1.98 6.74 10.02
C LYS A 179 -1.64 5.26 9.93
N LYS A 180 -2.59 4.36 10.22
CA LYS A 180 -2.39 2.91 10.15
C LYS A 180 -2.20 2.42 8.71
N GLY A 181 -2.87 3.05 7.75
CA GLY A 181 -2.83 2.63 6.35
C GLY A 181 -3.88 1.56 6.03
N ILE A 182 -4.04 1.28 4.74
CA ILE A 182 -5.05 0.38 4.19
C ILE A 182 -4.33 -0.77 3.49
N LYS A 183 -4.63 -2.01 3.88
CA LYS A 183 -4.19 -3.23 3.22
C LYS A 183 -5.35 -3.89 2.48
N LEU A 184 -5.15 -4.19 1.21
CA LEU A 184 -6.11 -4.89 0.36
C LEU A 184 -5.51 -6.20 -0.14
N TRP A 185 -6.37 -7.18 -0.37
CA TRP A 185 -6.04 -8.36 -1.17
C TRP A 185 -6.74 -8.28 -2.51
N LEU A 186 -6.00 -8.46 -3.59
CA LEU A 186 -6.58 -8.68 -4.90
C LEU A 186 -6.47 -10.17 -5.17
N VAL A 187 -7.63 -10.79 -5.40
CA VAL A 187 -7.75 -12.23 -5.65
C VAL A 187 -8.44 -12.45 -6.97
N GLU A 188 -8.08 -13.53 -7.64
CA GLU A 188 -8.79 -13.95 -8.84
C GLU A 188 -10.25 -14.31 -8.49
N LYS A 189 -11.19 -13.86 -9.34
CA LYS A 189 -12.59 -14.27 -9.25
C LYS A 189 -12.69 -15.74 -9.66
N GLU A 190 -13.22 -16.58 -8.77
CA GLU A 190 -13.57 -17.98 -9.08
C GLU A 190 -14.40 -18.05 -10.37
N ARG A 191 -14.03 -18.98 -11.25
CA ARG A 191 -14.67 -19.18 -12.56
C ARG A 191 -16.07 -19.75 -12.42
#